data_AF-A0A7R9GJF3-F1
#
_entry.id   AF-A0A7R9GJF3-F1
#
_cell.length_a   1.000
_cell.length_b   1.000
_cell.length_c   1.000
_cell.angle_alpha   90.00
_cell.angle_beta   90.00
_cell.angle_gamma   90.00
#
_symmetry.space_group_name_H-M   'P 1'
#
loop_
_entity.id
_entity.type
_entity.pdbx_description
1 polymer ?
#
loop_
_entity_poly.entity_id
_entity_poly.type
_entity_poly.pdbx_seq_one_letter_code
_entity_poly.pdbx_strand_id
1 'polypeptide(L)'
;MNPSRSGELFCVRFTELDRLMRCAVALTNGIKPNFRESSRLEPVRRSHPTFSDTPPNVGAELTGGCYGFATKYMHWPEQFVVGGTAKNRTGHIVRAEALQTTIQLMGERELFEQWSRHYKVHNIDWSVEKARQLIAAWQNKFAKAIEEHTNSLEAEVDESGKRGQNVPRLLVFSQCTLDMLLSKMSELSIMRAAVGIGIVDQHSAKPSTNTKGRAAGPNRVSVVTPAAPKHRRRGVLLTAFTVAAGLGLAALIGINFNATSTQVVPFLAVGLGAGDVFILFRVFGEVTRTSMPEN
;
A
#
# COMPACT_ATOMS: atom_id res chain seq x y z
N MET A 1 27.98 22.93 49.81
CA MET A 1 28.20 22.43 48.43
C MET A 1 26.97 21.64 47.97
N ASN A 2 26.05 22.35 47.31
CA ASN A 2 25.11 21.92 46.26
C ASN A 2 24.47 23.25 45.70
N PRO A 3 23.63 23.26 44.64
CA PRO A 3 23.92 23.71 43.27
C PRO A 3 23.15 24.97 42.82
N SER A 4 23.53 25.66 41.72
CA SER A 4 22.56 26.36 40.82
C SER A 4 23.14 27.05 39.56
N ARG A 5 22.30 27.06 38.50
CA ARG A 5 22.21 27.86 37.24
C ARG A 5 22.99 27.34 36.01
N SER A 6 22.37 26.69 35.01
CA SER A 6 21.36 27.15 33.99
C SER A 6 21.89 28.35 33.18
N GLY A 7 22.23 28.27 31.89
CA GLY A 7 21.43 27.74 30.78
C GLY A 7 21.12 28.93 29.86
N GLU A 8 22.09 29.33 29.02
CA GLU A 8 21.91 30.45 28.09
C GLU A 8 21.12 30.00 26.85
N LEU A 9 19.86 30.45 26.81
CA LEU A 9 19.02 30.51 25.62
C LEU A 9 19.77 31.31 24.54
N PHE A 10 20.04 30.68 23.39
CA PHE A 10 20.42 31.40 22.18
C PHE A 10 19.24 32.30 21.78
N CYS A 11 19.33 33.57 22.17
CA CYS A 11 18.46 34.63 21.72
C CYS A 11 18.81 34.89 20.25
N VAL A 12 18.04 34.31 19.32
CA VAL A 12 18.07 34.73 17.92
C VAL A 12 17.73 36.22 17.93
N ARG A 13 18.70 37.06 17.56
CA ARG A 13 18.50 38.51 17.45
C ARG A 13 17.27 38.76 16.58
N PHE A 14 16.22 39.32 17.19
CA PHE A 14 14.95 39.65 16.53
C PHE A 14 15.14 40.51 15.27
N THR A 15 16.27 41.19 15.12
CA THR A 15 16.62 42.01 13.94
C THR A 15 16.80 41.21 12.65
N GLU A 16 17.30 39.97 12.71
CA GLU A 16 17.52 39.12 11.52
C GLU A 16 16.22 38.45 11.08
N LEU A 17 15.39 38.03 12.04
CA LEU A 17 14.04 37.51 11.78
C LEU A 17 13.12 38.63 11.28
N ASP A 18 13.24 39.84 11.84
CA ASP A 18 12.55 41.02 11.33
C ASP A 18 13.06 41.44 9.96
N ARG A 19 14.34 41.25 9.61
CA ARG A 19 14.85 41.52 8.26
C ARG A 19 14.33 40.50 7.26
N LEU A 20 14.32 39.21 7.59
CA LEU A 20 13.73 38.17 6.75
C LEU A 20 12.22 38.33 6.62
N MET A 21 11.53 38.67 7.70
CA MET A 21 10.11 39.01 7.67
C MET A 21 9.86 40.32 6.94
N ARG A 22 10.72 41.35 6.99
CA ARG A 22 10.56 42.60 6.21
C ARG A 22 10.89 42.41 4.72
N CYS A 23 11.88 41.59 4.37
CA CYS A 23 12.15 41.23 2.98
C CYS A 23 11.04 40.34 2.40
N ALA A 24 10.50 39.41 3.19
CA ALA A 24 9.28 38.69 2.83
C ALA A 24 8.09 39.66 2.75
N VAL A 25 7.92 40.58 3.70
CA VAL A 25 6.81 41.54 3.74
C VAL A 25 6.84 42.53 2.58
N ALA A 26 8.03 42.95 2.14
CA ALA A 26 8.23 43.74 0.93
C ALA A 26 7.84 42.97 -0.36
N LEU A 27 7.79 41.64 -0.30
CA LEU A 27 7.28 40.75 -1.36
C LEU A 27 5.82 40.30 -1.10
N THR A 28 5.19 40.69 0.01
CA THR A 28 3.86 40.20 0.42
C THR A 28 2.80 41.27 0.34
N ASN A 29 2.18 41.33 -0.82
CA ASN A 29 0.73 41.42 -0.80
C ASN A 29 0.23 40.11 -0.14
N GLY A 30 -0.21 40.12 1.12
CA GLY A 30 -1.05 39.04 1.67
C GLY A 30 -0.49 38.08 2.73
N ILE A 31 0.57 38.42 3.48
CA ILE A 31 0.79 37.78 4.79
C ILE A 31 -0.08 38.52 5.82
N LYS A 32 -1.16 37.88 6.28
CA LYS A 32 -1.91 38.36 7.44
C LYS A 32 -1.18 37.90 8.70
N PRO A 33 -0.80 38.78 9.62
CA PRO A 33 -0.42 38.35 10.95
C PRO A 33 -1.73 37.95 11.62
N ASN A 34 -2.13 36.67 11.66
CA ASN A 34 -3.02 36.12 12.70
C ASN A 34 -3.51 34.70 12.34
N PHE A 35 -2.90 33.68 12.97
CA PHE A 35 -3.64 32.45 13.34
C PHE A 35 -4.79 32.75 14.34
N ARG A 36 -4.84 33.98 14.86
CA ARG A 36 -5.78 34.49 15.86
C ARG A 36 -7.21 34.69 15.35
N GLU A 37 -7.38 34.88 14.03
CA GLU A 37 -8.67 35.17 13.38
C GLU A 37 -9.37 33.94 12.78
N SER A 38 -8.73 32.76 12.79
CA SER A 38 -9.39 31.52 12.36
C SER A 38 -10.48 31.13 13.35
N SER A 39 -11.65 30.77 12.82
CA SER A 39 -12.78 30.23 13.59
C SER A 39 -12.30 29.03 14.43
N ARG A 40 -12.42 29.12 15.76
CA ARG A 40 -11.96 28.07 16.68
C ARG A 40 -13.00 26.96 16.73
N LEU A 41 -12.57 25.72 16.46
CA LEU A 41 -13.42 24.53 16.54
C LEU A 41 -13.70 24.08 17.98
N GLU A 42 -12.83 24.43 18.92
CA GLU A 42 -13.02 24.14 20.35
C GLU A 42 -13.15 25.44 21.18
N PRO A 43 -14.05 25.47 22.18
CA PRO A 43 -14.05 26.51 23.19
C PRO A 43 -12.83 26.30 24.10
N VAL A 44 -11.69 26.91 23.74
CA VAL A 44 -10.49 26.90 24.58
C VAL A 44 -10.78 27.62 25.91
N ARG A 45 -10.56 26.93 27.02
CA ARG A 45 -10.53 27.54 28.37
C ARG A 45 -9.50 28.68 28.41
N ARG A 46 -10.03 29.88 28.68
CA ARG A 46 -9.37 31.08 29.25
C ARG A 46 -8.10 31.57 28.52
N SER A 47 -8.24 32.48 27.55
CA SER A 47 -7.27 33.58 27.39
C SER A 47 -7.64 34.71 26.42
N HIS A 48 -8.78 34.72 25.70
CA HIS A 48 -9.18 35.94 24.97
C HIS A 48 -10.70 36.14 24.82
N PRO A 49 -11.17 37.41 24.69
CA PRO A 49 -12.57 37.78 24.82
C PRO A 49 -13.23 38.07 23.47
N THR A 50 -14.20 37.23 23.10
CA THR A 50 -15.49 37.52 22.43
C THR A 50 -15.99 36.18 21.91
N PHE A 51 -16.80 35.50 22.73
CA PHE A 51 -17.41 34.22 22.36
C PHE A 51 -18.76 34.50 21.68
N SER A 52 -18.95 33.98 20.47
CA SER A 52 -20.29 33.71 19.95
C SER A 52 -20.70 32.30 20.41
N ASP A 53 -21.84 32.19 21.06
CA ASP A 53 -22.39 30.94 21.64
C ASP A 53 -22.94 29.95 20.58
N THR A 54 -22.76 30.28 19.30
CA THR A 54 -23.23 29.46 18.18
C THR A 54 -22.09 28.59 17.65
N PRO A 55 -22.31 27.28 17.45
CA PRO A 55 -21.28 26.41 16.88
C PRO A 55 -20.91 26.89 15.46
N PRO A 56 -19.62 26.92 15.13
CA PRO A 56 -19.18 27.40 13.82
C PRO A 56 -19.70 26.49 12.70
N ASN A 57 -20.18 27.09 11.62
CA ASN A 57 -20.61 26.34 10.44
C ASN A 57 -19.38 25.87 9.64
N VAL A 58 -18.89 24.67 9.97
CA VAL A 58 -17.71 24.06 9.35
C VAL A 58 -17.84 23.94 7.82
N GLY A 59 -19.05 23.67 7.30
CA GLY A 59 -19.28 23.58 5.86
C GLY A 59 -19.08 24.91 5.14
N ALA A 60 -19.51 26.01 5.75
CA ALA A 60 -19.31 27.35 5.20
C ALA A 60 -17.83 27.76 5.21
N GLU A 61 -17.09 27.44 6.27
CA GLU A 61 -15.67 27.76 6.40
C GLU A 61 -14.78 26.98 5.43
N LEU A 62 -15.12 25.72 5.14
CA LEU A 62 -14.39 24.89 4.19
C LEU A 62 -14.75 25.20 2.72
N THR A 63 -15.82 25.98 2.48
CA THR A 63 -16.26 26.34 1.13
C THR A 63 -15.24 27.27 0.47
N GLY A 64 -14.71 26.88 -0.70
CA GLY A 64 -13.70 27.68 -1.41
C GLY A 64 -12.25 27.40 -0.98
N GLY A 65 -12.05 26.41 -0.09
CA GLY A 65 -10.74 25.95 0.35
C GLY A 65 -10.23 26.66 1.59
N CYS A 66 -9.08 26.19 2.06
CA CYS A 66 -8.43 26.71 3.27
C CYS A 66 -7.22 27.56 2.89
N TYR A 67 -6.89 28.54 3.74
CA TYR A 67 -5.71 29.36 3.55
C TYR A 67 -4.70 29.08 4.66
N GLY A 68 -3.44 28.94 4.28
CA GLY A 68 -2.32 28.87 5.21
C GLY A 68 -1.93 30.25 5.74
N PHE A 69 -0.76 30.29 6.38
CA PHE A 69 -0.19 31.53 6.93
C PHE A 69 -0.05 32.65 5.89
N ALA A 70 0.43 32.32 4.69
CA ALA A 70 0.54 33.26 3.59
C ALA A 70 -0.70 33.18 2.69
N THR A 71 -1.78 33.89 3.05
CA THR A 71 -3.10 33.79 2.39
C THR A 71 -3.06 33.97 0.86
N LYS A 72 -2.11 34.75 0.32
CA LYS A 72 -1.97 34.93 -1.13
C LYS A 72 -1.25 33.75 -1.84
N TYR A 73 -0.36 33.05 -1.14
CA TYR A 73 0.53 32.05 -1.74
C TYR A 73 0.21 30.61 -1.32
N MET A 74 -0.38 30.43 -0.14
CA MET A 74 -0.74 29.14 0.45
C MET A 74 -2.26 28.98 0.47
N HIS A 75 -2.86 28.98 -0.72
CA HIS A 75 -4.24 28.55 -0.87
C HIS A 75 -4.27 27.04 -1.05
N TRP A 76 -5.04 26.36 -0.21
CA TRP A 76 -5.34 24.94 -0.29
C TRP A 76 -6.74 24.76 -0.86
N PRO A 77 -6.86 24.37 -2.13
CA PRO A 77 -8.15 24.15 -2.76
C PRO A 77 -9.03 23.16 -1.99
N GLU A 78 -10.33 23.40 -2.01
CA GLU A 78 -11.35 22.56 -1.35
C GLU A 78 -11.16 21.06 -1.66
N GLN A 79 -10.91 20.73 -2.94
CA GLN A 79 -10.76 19.35 -3.43
C GLN A 79 -9.56 18.59 -2.85
N PHE A 80 -8.57 19.26 -2.25
CA PHE A 80 -7.43 18.61 -1.59
C PHE A 80 -7.66 18.37 -0.10
N VAL A 81 -8.64 19.05 0.50
CA VAL A 81 -8.91 19.02 1.94
C VAL A 81 -10.17 18.20 2.23
N VAL A 82 -11.18 18.28 1.37
CA VAL A 82 -12.50 17.69 1.57
C VAL A 82 -12.91 16.84 0.38
N GLY A 83 -13.31 15.60 0.65
CA GLY A 83 -13.80 14.62 -0.33
C GLY A 83 -15.29 14.31 -0.16
N GLY A 84 -15.95 13.95 -1.26
CA GLY A 84 -17.38 13.58 -1.27
C GLY A 84 -18.30 14.73 -0.84
N THR A 85 -18.08 15.93 -1.37
CA THR A 85 -18.86 17.13 -0.96
C THR A 85 -20.22 17.18 -1.65
N ALA A 86 -21.26 17.50 -0.88
CA ALA A 86 -22.58 17.87 -1.38
C ALA A 86 -22.80 19.37 -1.14
N LYS A 87 -23.08 20.11 -2.21
CA LYS A 87 -23.21 21.57 -2.21
C LYS A 87 -24.67 22.00 -2.38
N ASN A 88 -25.03 23.12 -1.77
CA ASN A 88 -26.31 23.78 -2.04
C ASN A 88 -26.26 24.54 -3.38
N ARG A 89 -27.40 25.02 -3.88
CA ARG A 89 -27.52 25.84 -5.10
C ARG A 89 -26.67 27.12 -5.05
N THR A 90 -26.35 27.60 -3.85
CA THR A 90 -25.48 28.76 -3.60
C THR A 90 -23.98 28.42 -3.64
N GLY A 91 -23.60 27.16 -3.81
CA GLY A 91 -22.20 26.71 -3.88
C GLY A 91 -21.55 26.38 -2.53
N HIS A 92 -22.26 26.57 -1.40
CA HIS A 92 -21.76 26.22 -0.07
C HIS A 92 -21.83 24.71 0.20
N ILE A 93 -20.80 24.18 0.87
CA ILE A 93 -20.74 22.78 1.30
C ILE A 93 -21.73 22.55 2.44
N VAL A 94 -22.65 21.60 2.25
CA VAL A 94 -23.63 21.18 3.25
C VAL A 94 -23.23 19.84 3.88
N ARG A 95 -22.58 18.96 3.11
CA ARG A 95 -22.12 17.65 3.57
C ARG A 95 -20.76 17.33 2.94
N ALA A 96 -19.95 16.58 3.67
CA ALA A 96 -18.71 15.97 3.20
C ALA A 96 -18.64 14.53 3.70
N GLU A 97 -17.95 13.66 2.97
CA GLU A 97 -17.78 12.25 3.34
C GLU A 97 -16.39 11.97 3.91
N ALA A 98 -15.37 12.68 3.45
CA ALA A 98 -13.98 12.46 3.86
C ALA A 98 -13.22 13.78 4.02
N LEU A 99 -12.22 13.76 4.90
CA LEU A 99 -11.23 14.82 5.06
C LEU A 99 -9.85 14.25 4.79
N GLN A 100 -9.00 15.04 4.16
CA GLN A 100 -7.62 14.67 3.86
C GLN A 100 -6.66 15.73 4.40
N THR A 101 -5.65 15.26 5.14
CA THR A 101 -4.52 16.07 5.59
C THR A 101 -3.25 15.49 4.99
N THR A 102 -2.45 16.33 4.35
CA THR A 102 -1.17 15.91 3.75
C THR A 102 -0.02 16.57 4.51
N ILE A 103 0.91 15.75 5.02
CA ILE A 103 2.14 16.22 5.65
C ILE A 103 3.26 16.10 4.62
N GLN A 104 3.81 17.24 4.20
CA GLN A 104 4.93 17.26 3.28
C GLN A 104 6.24 17.02 4.04
N LEU A 105 6.98 16.00 3.62
CA LEU A 105 8.31 15.69 4.11
C LEU A 105 9.34 16.05 3.05
N MET A 106 10.55 16.39 3.49
CA MET A 106 11.69 16.57 2.60
C MET A 106 12.10 15.25 1.94
N GLY A 107 12.66 15.34 0.74
CA GLY A 107 13.30 14.19 0.09
C GLY A 107 14.56 13.72 0.81
N GLU A 108 14.97 12.48 0.56
CA GLU A 108 16.20 11.88 1.14
C GLU A 108 17.48 12.67 0.83
N ARG A 109 17.60 13.20 -0.40
CA ARG A 109 18.75 14.02 -0.81
C ARG A 109 18.71 15.41 -0.18
N GLU A 110 17.55 16.06 -0.17
CA GLU A 110 17.37 17.38 0.44
C GLU A 110 17.63 17.32 1.95
N LEU A 111 17.15 16.26 2.62
CA LEU A 111 17.41 16.03 4.02
C LEU A 111 18.91 15.81 4.27
N PHE A 112 19.58 15.03 3.41
CA PHE A 112 21.02 14.85 3.51
C PHE A 112 21.77 16.18 3.40
N GLU A 113 21.48 16.97 2.37
CA GLU A 113 22.14 18.26 2.11
C GLU A 113 21.90 19.27 3.24
N GLN A 114 20.65 19.39 3.70
CA GLN A 114 20.28 20.31 4.79
C GLN A 114 21.03 19.99 6.09
N TRP A 115 21.20 18.71 6.40
CA TRP A 115 21.83 18.29 7.66
C TRP A 115 23.34 18.10 7.56
N SER A 116 23.92 18.00 6.36
CA SER A 116 25.35 17.73 6.14
C SER A 116 26.32 18.65 6.89
N ARG A 117 25.95 19.93 7.06
CA ARG A 117 26.78 20.95 7.73
C ARG A 117 26.38 21.20 9.19
N HIS A 118 25.46 20.40 9.73
CA HIS A 118 24.88 20.63 11.04
C HIS A 118 25.63 19.87 12.13
N TYR A 119 25.87 20.51 13.28
CA TYR A 119 26.67 19.92 14.37
C TYR A 119 26.12 18.59 14.92
N LYS A 120 24.80 18.41 14.84
CA LYS A 120 24.08 17.22 15.32
C LYS A 120 24.43 15.93 14.58
N VAL A 121 24.96 16.02 13.35
CA VAL A 121 25.34 14.84 12.56
C VAL A 121 26.85 14.67 12.42
N HIS A 122 27.68 15.54 13.02
CA HIS A 122 29.15 15.42 12.90
C HIS A 122 29.74 14.16 13.53
N ASN A 123 29.06 13.59 14.54
CA ASN A 123 29.52 12.37 15.22
C ASN A 123 29.03 11.08 14.52
N ILE A 124 28.37 11.21 13.36
CA ILE A 124 27.78 10.10 12.62
C ILE A 124 28.27 10.23 11.19
N ASP A 125 28.66 9.13 10.54
CA ASP A 125 28.94 9.15 9.09
C ASP A 125 27.63 9.40 8.34
N TRP A 126 27.22 10.67 8.22
CA TRP A 126 25.96 11.06 7.62
C TRP A 126 26.00 10.77 6.13
N SER A 127 25.02 10.02 5.65
CA SER A 127 24.91 9.58 4.26
C SER A 127 23.47 9.64 3.80
N VAL A 128 23.26 9.66 2.48
CA VAL A 128 21.93 9.63 1.86
C VAL A 128 21.13 8.41 2.34
N GLU A 129 21.82 7.28 2.54
CA GLU A 129 21.19 6.04 3.01
C GLU A 129 20.70 6.15 4.47
N LYS A 130 21.45 6.83 5.35
CA LYS A 130 20.98 7.12 6.71
C LYS A 130 19.81 8.11 6.72
N ALA A 131 19.81 9.08 5.81
CA ALA A 131 18.70 10.01 5.64
C ALA A 131 17.41 9.27 5.22
N ARG A 132 17.51 8.37 4.24
CA ARG A 132 16.42 7.50 3.80
C ARG A 132 15.88 6.64 4.95
N GLN A 133 16.75 6.00 5.72
CA GLN A 133 16.37 5.18 6.87
C GLN A 133 15.67 6.01 7.95
N LEU A 134 16.12 7.24 8.21
CA LEU A 134 15.49 8.14 9.17
C LEU A 134 14.08 8.53 8.74
N ILE A 135 13.89 8.89 7.46
CA ILE A 135 12.56 9.23 6.92
C ILE A 135 11.64 8.01 7.00
N ALA A 136 12.11 6.83 6.61
CA ALA A 136 11.32 5.60 6.69
C ALA A 136 10.94 5.25 8.15
N ALA A 137 11.87 5.37 9.08
CA ALA A 137 11.62 5.14 10.50
C ALA A 137 10.60 6.13 11.08
N TRP A 138 10.68 7.40 10.66
CA TRP A 138 9.71 8.42 11.05
C TRP A 138 8.32 8.12 10.50
N GLN A 139 8.21 7.80 9.20
CA GLN A 139 6.93 7.45 8.55
C GLN A 139 6.26 6.24 9.22
N ASN A 140 7.05 5.20 9.54
CA ASN A 140 6.54 4.01 10.22
C ASN A 140 6.07 4.30 11.65
N LYS A 141 6.82 5.11 12.41
CA LYS A 141 6.41 5.52 13.77
C LYS A 141 5.16 6.39 13.73
N PHE A 142 5.07 7.31 12.77
CA PHE A 142 3.91 8.16 12.58
C PHE A 142 2.67 7.34 12.25
N ALA A 143 2.75 6.41 11.30
CA ALA A 143 1.64 5.52 10.96
C ALA A 143 1.15 4.72 12.17
N LYS A 144 2.08 4.15 12.94
CA LYS A 144 1.75 3.39 14.15
C LYS A 144 1.05 4.24 15.22
N ALA A 145 1.53 5.46 15.47
CA ALA A 145 0.92 6.35 16.46
C ALA A 145 -0.53 6.70 16.08
N ILE A 146 -0.78 6.96 14.79
CA ILE A 146 -2.14 7.27 14.31
C ILE A 146 -3.06 6.04 14.37
N GLU A 147 -2.55 4.86 14.04
CA GLU A 147 -3.31 3.61 14.16
C GLU A 147 -3.71 3.35 15.62
N GLU A 148 -2.78 3.54 16.57
CA GLU A 148 -3.06 3.43 18.01
C GLU A 148 -4.14 4.43 18.46
N HIS A 149 -4.05 5.69 18.01
CA HIS A 149 -5.09 6.69 18.28
C HIS A 149 -6.44 6.35 17.66
N THR A 150 -6.46 5.74 16.48
CA THR A 150 -7.70 5.34 15.81
C THR A 150 -8.38 4.21 16.57
N ASN A 151 -7.59 3.21 16.98
CA ASN A 151 -8.09 2.08 17.76
C ASN A 151 -8.60 2.51 19.14
N SER A 152 -7.96 3.48 19.81
CA SER A 152 -8.46 4.01 21.07
C SER A 152 -9.79 4.75 20.90
N LEU A 153 -9.95 5.51 19.82
CA LEU A 153 -11.20 6.21 19.50
C LEU A 153 -12.34 5.22 19.18
N GLU A 154 -12.05 4.13 18.47
CA GLU A 154 -13.04 3.07 18.22
C GLU A 154 -13.45 2.38 19.54
N ALA A 155 -12.49 2.07 20.43
CA ALA A 155 -12.76 1.42 21.71
C ALA A 155 -13.62 2.27 22.67
N GLU A 156 -13.35 3.58 22.76
CA GLU A 156 -14.13 4.50 23.62
C GLU A 156 -15.61 4.60 23.20
N VAL A 157 -15.89 4.48 21.90
CA VAL A 157 -17.25 4.57 21.37
C VAL A 157 -18.02 3.26 21.57
N ASP A 158 -17.33 2.12 21.48
CA ASP A 158 -17.93 0.81 21.75
C ASP A 158 -18.34 0.65 23.23
N GLU A 159 -17.54 1.16 24.17
CA GLU A 159 -17.88 1.16 25.61
C GLU A 159 -19.01 2.12 25.98
N SER A 160 -19.12 3.25 25.25
CA SER A 160 -20.13 4.28 25.53
C SER A 160 -21.56 3.90 25.10
N GLY A 161 -21.77 2.72 24.49
CA GLY A 161 -23.10 2.21 24.14
C GLY A 161 -23.89 3.07 23.13
N LYS A 162 -23.26 4.07 22.51
CA LYS A 162 -23.85 4.95 21.50
C LYS A 162 -23.85 4.25 20.14
N ARG A 163 -24.63 3.16 20.08
CA ARG A 163 -24.90 2.34 18.90
C ARG A 163 -25.61 3.20 17.84
N GLY A 164 -24.85 3.98 17.09
CA GLY A 164 -25.37 4.89 16.06
C GLY A 164 -24.50 6.08 15.65
N GLN A 165 -23.38 6.36 16.34
CA GLN A 165 -22.40 7.34 15.84
C GLN A 165 -21.33 6.64 14.98
N ASN A 166 -21.17 7.10 13.74
CA ASN A 166 -20.07 6.69 12.89
C ASN A 166 -18.77 7.25 13.48
N VAL A 167 -17.94 6.39 14.06
CA VAL A 167 -16.59 6.77 14.48
C VAL A 167 -15.79 7.13 13.23
N PRO A 168 -15.16 8.32 13.17
CA PRO A 168 -14.32 8.66 12.03
C PRO A 168 -13.10 7.74 12.02
N ARG A 169 -12.98 6.92 10.96
CA ARG A 169 -11.80 6.09 10.72
C ARG A 169 -10.70 6.93 10.09
N LEU A 170 -9.57 7.04 10.77
CA LEU A 170 -8.41 7.74 10.25
C LEU A 170 -7.51 6.74 9.51
N LEU A 171 -7.33 6.98 8.22
CA LEU A 171 -6.47 6.16 7.37
C LEU A 171 -5.15 6.90 7.13
N VAL A 172 -4.03 6.23 7.36
CA VAL A 172 -2.70 6.76 7.07
C VAL A 172 -2.13 6.08 5.84
N PHE A 173 -1.62 6.89 4.93
CA PHE A 173 -0.89 6.43 3.76
C PHE A 173 0.46 7.12 3.71
N SER A 174 1.52 6.35 3.45
CA SER A 174 2.89 6.87 3.31
C SER A 174 3.62 6.14 2.18
N GLN A 175 4.71 6.75 1.69
CA GLN A 175 5.55 6.13 0.66
C GLN A 175 6.16 4.81 1.15
N CYS A 176 6.61 4.72 2.41
CA CYS A 176 7.11 3.47 2.97
C CYS A 176 6.03 2.37 3.03
N THR A 177 4.77 2.73 3.32
CA THR A 177 3.65 1.79 3.30
C THR A 177 3.36 1.27 1.88
N LEU A 178 3.46 2.15 0.87
CA LEU A 178 3.32 1.77 -0.53
C LEU A 178 4.43 0.79 -0.95
N ASP A 179 5.69 1.08 -0.61
CA ASP A 179 6.82 0.20 -0.93
C ASP A 179 6.68 -1.16 -0.24
N MET A 180 6.23 -1.17 1.02
CA MET A 180 5.94 -2.41 1.74
C MET A 180 4.80 -3.20 1.08
N LEU A 181 3.75 -2.53 0.60
CA LEU A 181 2.65 -3.16 -0.10
C LEU A 181 3.12 -3.76 -1.43
N LEU A 182 3.89 -3.01 -2.21
CA LEU A 182 4.47 -3.47 -3.47
C LEU A 182 5.42 -4.65 -3.25
N SER A 183 6.26 -4.60 -2.21
CA SER A 183 7.12 -5.72 -1.83
C SER A 183 6.32 -6.97 -1.52
N LYS A 184 5.27 -6.86 -0.67
CA LYS A 184 4.40 -7.99 -0.33
C LYS A 184 3.67 -8.56 -1.55
N MET A 185 3.32 -7.71 -2.51
CA MET A 185 2.71 -8.15 -3.77
C MET A 185 3.74 -8.79 -4.72
N SER A 186 5.01 -8.39 -4.66
CA SER A 186 6.06 -8.98 -5.48
C SER A 186 6.54 -10.34 -4.97
N GLU A 187 6.40 -10.62 -3.68
CA GLU A 187 6.89 -11.85 -3.05
C GLU A 187 6.21 -13.11 -3.60
N LEU A 188 7.04 -14.03 -4.11
CA LEU A 188 6.63 -15.36 -4.51
C LEU A 188 6.19 -16.17 -3.30
N SER A 189 4.90 -16.47 -3.21
CA SER A 189 4.39 -17.40 -2.21
C SER A 189 4.62 -18.84 -2.65
N ILE A 190 5.75 -19.41 -2.22
CA ILE A 190 6.12 -20.81 -2.48
C ILE A 190 5.00 -21.76 -2.05
N MET A 191 4.31 -21.46 -0.94
CA MET A 191 3.19 -22.26 -0.46
C MET A 191 2.04 -22.32 -1.48
N ARG A 192 1.63 -21.18 -2.05
CA ARG A 192 0.60 -21.15 -3.09
C ARG A 192 1.06 -21.90 -4.35
N ALA A 193 2.33 -21.71 -4.75
CA ALA A 193 2.92 -22.42 -5.88
C ALA A 193 2.91 -23.94 -5.68
N ALA A 194 3.31 -24.42 -4.49
CA ALA A 194 3.30 -25.83 -4.13
C ALA A 194 1.89 -26.42 -4.11
N VAL A 195 0.90 -25.68 -3.58
CA VAL A 195 -0.52 -26.09 -3.62
C VAL A 195 -1.00 -26.22 -5.06
N GLY A 196 -0.70 -25.24 -5.93
CA GLY A 196 -1.08 -25.28 -7.34
C GLY A 196 -0.49 -26.48 -8.08
N ILE A 197 0.82 -26.72 -7.94
CA ILE A 197 1.50 -27.87 -8.54
C ILE A 197 0.93 -29.18 -7.98
N GLY A 198 0.67 -29.26 -6.67
CA GLY A 198 0.09 -30.43 -6.01
C GLY A 198 -1.31 -30.79 -6.53
N ILE A 199 -2.16 -29.80 -6.79
CA ILE A 199 -3.48 -30.01 -7.40
C ILE A 199 -3.33 -30.62 -8.80
N VAL A 200 -2.45 -30.08 -9.64
CA VAL A 200 -2.22 -30.58 -11.01
C VAL A 200 -1.66 -32.01 -11.00
N ASP A 201 -0.76 -32.33 -10.07
CA ASP A 201 -0.22 -33.70 -9.90
C ASP A 201 -1.31 -34.69 -9.43
N GLN A 202 -2.14 -34.29 -8.46
CA GLN A 202 -3.29 -35.10 -8.01
C GLN A 202 -4.31 -35.34 -9.13
N HIS A 203 -4.57 -34.35 -9.98
CA HIS A 203 -5.44 -34.53 -11.14
C HIS A 203 -4.84 -35.49 -12.18
N SER A 204 -3.52 -35.45 -12.37
CA SER A 204 -2.81 -36.36 -13.27
C SER A 204 -2.86 -37.81 -12.78
N ALA A 205 -2.90 -38.01 -11.47
CA ALA A 205 -2.96 -39.31 -10.81
C ALA A 205 -4.30 -40.04 -10.92
N LYS A 206 -5.41 -39.31 -11.12
CA LYS A 206 -6.75 -39.91 -11.10
C LYS A 206 -6.92 -40.78 -12.37
N PRO A 207 -7.15 -42.10 -12.23
CA PRO A 207 -7.58 -42.91 -13.36
C PRO A 207 -8.92 -42.33 -13.83
N SER A 208 -9.04 -42.06 -15.13
CA SER A 208 -10.32 -41.65 -15.71
C SER A 208 -11.24 -42.87 -15.65
N THR A 209 -11.96 -43.01 -14.55
CA THR A 209 -12.97 -44.05 -14.36
C THR A 209 -14.20 -43.66 -15.15
N ASN A 210 -14.19 -43.88 -16.46
CA ASN A 210 -15.44 -44.07 -17.17
C ASN A 210 -15.83 -45.55 -17.05
N THR A 211 -16.20 -45.96 -15.83
CA THR A 211 -16.68 -47.31 -15.53
C THR A 211 -18.17 -47.24 -15.21
N LYS A 212 -19.00 -46.97 -16.22
CA LYS A 212 -20.38 -47.46 -16.29
C LYS A 212 -20.75 -47.79 -17.74
N GLY A 213 -20.20 -48.90 -18.22
CA GLY A 213 -20.73 -49.64 -19.36
C GLY A 213 -21.11 -51.05 -18.89
N ARG A 214 -22.20 -51.16 -18.13
CA ARG A 214 -22.86 -52.45 -17.89
C ARG A 214 -23.74 -52.73 -19.10
N ALA A 215 -23.23 -53.48 -20.07
CA ALA A 215 -23.98 -54.42 -20.90
C ALA A 215 -23.08 -54.99 -22.01
N ALA A 216 -23.17 -56.31 -22.16
CA ALA A 216 -22.42 -57.14 -23.07
C ALA A 216 -22.62 -56.76 -24.56
N GLY A 217 -21.53 -56.84 -25.32
CA GLY A 217 -21.52 -56.88 -26.78
C GLY A 217 -20.10 -57.28 -27.26
N PRO A 218 -19.93 -58.29 -28.13
CA PRO A 218 -18.62 -58.91 -28.36
C PRO A 218 -17.61 -58.11 -29.20
N ASN A 219 -17.89 -56.84 -29.57
CA ASN A 219 -17.04 -56.08 -30.50
C ASN A 219 -16.74 -54.63 -30.07
N ARG A 220 -16.48 -54.35 -28.79
CA ARG A 220 -15.92 -53.04 -28.40
C ARG A 220 -14.81 -53.16 -27.36
N VAL A 221 -13.63 -52.74 -27.79
CA VAL A 221 -12.40 -52.55 -27.03
C VAL A 221 -12.70 -51.86 -25.70
N SER A 222 -12.45 -52.57 -24.61
CA SER A 222 -12.32 -51.98 -23.28
C SER A 222 -11.31 -50.84 -23.35
N VAL A 223 -11.76 -49.60 -23.12
CA VAL A 223 -10.89 -48.42 -23.03
C VAL A 223 -10.14 -48.50 -21.70
N VAL A 224 -9.16 -49.40 -21.64
CA VAL A 224 -8.10 -49.37 -20.64
C VAL A 224 -6.99 -48.54 -21.27
N THR A 225 -6.88 -47.28 -20.85
CA THR A 225 -5.76 -46.41 -21.22
C THR A 225 -4.45 -47.04 -20.68
N PRO A 226 -3.46 -47.42 -21.53
CA PRO A 226 -2.25 -48.09 -21.07
C PRO A 226 -1.10 -47.12 -20.75
N ALA A 227 -1.31 -45.81 -20.76
CA ALA A 227 -0.32 -44.88 -20.21
C ALA A 227 -0.38 -44.96 -18.68
N ALA A 228 0.49 -45.78 -18.08
CA ALA A 228 0.52 -45.97 -16.63
C ALA A 228 0.54 -44.60 -15.92
N PRO A 229 -0.26 -44.41 -14.85
CA PRO A 229 -0.41 -43.12 -14.15
C PRO A 229 0.93 -42.52 -13.70
N LYS A 230 1.97 -43.35 -13.58
CA LYS A 230 3.35 -42.98 -13.25
C LYS A 230 4.05 -42.13 -14.32
N HIS A 231 3.71 -42.23 -15.61
CA HIS A 231 4.38 -41.45 -16.67
C HIS A 231 3.83 -40.03 -16.74
N ARG A 232 2.53 -39.87 -16.50
CA ARG A 232 1.87 -38.56 -16.49
C ARG A 232 2.36 -37.66 -15.35
N ARG A 233 2.51 -38.21 -14.13
CA ARG A 233 3.07 -37.47 -12.98
C ARG A 233 4.50 -36.96 -13.24
N ARG A 234 5.33 -37.80 -13.88
CA ARG A 234 6.69 -37.40 -14.29
C ARG A 234 6.68 -36.26 -15.30
N GLY A 235 5.72 -36.23 -16.22
CA GLY A 235 5.54 -35.13 -17.16
C GLY A 235 5.15 -33.80 -16.50
N VAL A 236 4.25 -33.83 -15.49
CA VAL A 236 3.88 -32.62 -14.73
C VAL A 236 5.06 -32.10 -13.90
N LEU A 237 5.81 -32.98 -13.24
CA LEU A 237 6.99 -32.60 -12.48
C LEU A 237 8.08 -31.99 -13.38
N LEU A 238 8.29 -32.56 -14.57
CA LEU A 238 9.20 -32.02 -15.57
C LEU A 238 8.75 -30.63 -16.04
N THR A 239 7.45 -30.44 -16.25
CA THR A 239 6.89 -29.12 -16.63
C THR A 239 7.15 -28.09 -15.55
N ALA A 240 6.92 -28.42 -14.27
CA ALA A 240 7.23 -27.53 -13.16
C ALA A 240 8.71 -27.15 -13.10
N PHE A 241 9.61 -28.11 -13.33
CA PHE A 241 11.06 -27.85 -13.39
C PHE A 241 11.44 -26.94 -14.57
N THR A 242 10.82 -27.13 -15.74
CA THR A 242 11.08 -26.28 -16.92
C THR A 242 10.62 -24.84 -16.71
N VAL A 243 9.48 -24.63 -16.06
CA VAL A 243 8.98 -23.29 -15.70
C VAL A 243 9.92 -22.64 -14.68
N ALA A 244 10.37 -23.38 -13.67
CA ALA A 244 11.35 -22.88 -12.71
C ALA A 244 12.69 -22.50 -13.37
N ALA A 245 13.19 -23.33 -14.29
CA ALA A 245 14.41 -23.06 -15.05
C ALA A 245 14.25 -21.85 -15.99
N GLY A 246 13.11 -21.70 -16.65
CA GLY A 246 12.80 -20.56 -17.52
C GLY A 246 12.73 -19.24 -16.74
N LEU A 247 12.10 -19.24 -15.56
CA LEU A 247 12.10 -18.07 -14.68
C LEU A 247 13.50 -17.77 -14.13
N GLY A 248 14.28 -18.79 -13.77
CA GLY A 248 15.68 -18.63 -13.37
C GLY A 248 16.54 -18.00 -14.47
N LEU A 249 16.39 -18.44 -15.72
CA LEU A 249 17.09 -17.87 -16.86
C LEU A 249 16.66 -16.43 -17.14
N ALA A 250 15.36 -16.13 -17.06
CA ALA A 250 14.85 -14.76 -17.20
C ALA A 250 15.41 -13.81 -16.13
N ALA A 251 15.62 -14.31 -14.91
CA ALA A 251 16.29 -13.58 -13.83
C ALA A 251 17.75 -13.25 -14.19
N LEU A 252 18.48 -14.21 -14.77
CA LEU A 252 19.88 -14.02 -15.18
C LEU A 252 20.05 -13.04 -16.34
N ILE A 253 19.06 -12.96 -17.24
CA ILE A 253 19.04 -12.00 -18.36
C ILE A 253 18.73 -10.56 -17.87
N GLY A 254 18.37 -10.39 -16.59
CA GLY A 254 18.11 -9.09 -15.98
C GLY A 254 16.69 -8.57 -16.26
N ILE A 255 15.74 -9.46 -16.56
CA ILE A 255 14.35 -9.07 -16.68
C ILE A 255 13.79 -8.85 -15.27
N ASN A 256 13.37 -7.62 -14.98
CA ASN A 256 12.76 -7.27 -13.71
C ASN A 256 11.40 -7.97 -13.57
N PHE A 257 11.25 -8.80 -12.55
CA PHE A 257 9.98 -9.43 -12.24
C PHE A 257 9.04 -8.43 -11.57
N ASN A 258 7.85 -8.28 -12.15
CA ASN A 258 6.75 -7.54 -11.54
C ASN A 258 5.87 -8.48 -10.71
N ALA A 259 5.07 -7.93 -9.79
CA ALA A 259 4.10 -8.67 -8.98
C ALA A 259 3.18 -9.57 -9.80
N THR A 260 2.71 -9.12 -10.97
CA THR A 260 1.89 -9.95 -11.86
C THR A 260 2.67 -11.12 -12.45
N SER A 261 3.95 -10.89 -12.80
CA SER A 261 4.82 -11.91 -13.37
C SER A 261 5.18 -12.97 -12.34
N THR A 262 5.40 -12.61 -11.08
CA THR A 262 5.67 -13.59 -10.01
C THR A 262 4.42 -14.33 -9.57
N GLN A 263 3.26 -13.66 -9.50
CA GLN A 263 2.04 -14.26 -8.95
C GLN A 263 1.26 -15.11 -9.95
N VAL A 264 1.22 -14.75 -11.23
CA VAL A 264 0.30 -15.39 -12.21
C VAL A 264 1.04 -16.33 -13.16
N VAL A 265 2.20 -15.91 -13.66
CA VAL A 265 2.92 -16.61 -14.73
C VAL A 265 3.30 -18.05 -14.36
N PRO A 266 3.77 -18.37 -13.14
CA PRO A 266 4.11 -19.75 -12.79
C PRO A 266 2.91 -20.70 -12.86
N PHE A 267 1.73 -20.26 -12.39
CA PHE A 267 0.52 -21.10 -12.44
C PHE A 267 -0.01 -21.25 -13.87
N LEU A 268 0.00 -20.16 -14.64
CA LEU A 268 -0.43 -20.19 -16.03
C LEU A 268 0.48 -21.09 -16.86
N ALA A 269 1.80 -20.97 -16.70
CA ALA A 269 2.77 -21.76 -17.45
C ALA A 269 2.70 -23.26 -17.10
N VAL A 270 2.55 -23.61 -15.81
CA VAL A 270 2.36 -25.01 -15.38
C VAL A 270 1.02 -25.55 -15.88
N GLY A 271 -0.05 -24.76 -15.81
CA GLY A 271 -1.38 -25.18 -16.25
C GLY A 271 -1.46 -25.45 -17.76
N LEU A 272 -0.90 -24.54 -18.57
CA LEU A 272 -0.82 -24.71 -20.02
C LEU A 272 0.09 -25.89 -20.38
N GLY A 273 1.29 -25.96 -19.81
CA GLY A 273 2.26 -27.03 -20.12
C GLY A 273 1.76 -28.43 -19.71
N ALA A 274 1.08 -28.55 -18.55
CA ALA A 274 0.50 -29.82 -18.14
C ALA A 274 -0.63 -30.30 -19.07
N GLY A 275 -1.37 -29.36 -19.69
CA GLY A 275 -2.39 -29.66 -20.70
C GLY A 275 -1.80 -30.33 -21.94
N ASP A 276 -0.72 -29.78 -22.48
CA ASP A 276 -0.03 -30.33 -23.66
C ASP A 276 0.53 -31.72 -23.39
N VAL A 277 1.15 -31.92 -22.23
CA VAL A 277 1.66 -33.22 -21.77
C VAL A 277 0.52 -34.26 -21.70
N PHE A 278 -0.65 -33.87 -21.21
CA PHE A 278 -1.80 -34.77 -21.10
C PHE A 278 -2.33 -35.23 -22.46
N ILE A 279 -2.42 -34.32 -23.43
CA ILE A 279 -2.82 -34.63 -24.81
C ILE A 279 -1.79 -35.57 -25.44
N LEU A 280 -0.49 -35.26 -25.30
CA LEU A 280 0.58 -36.08 -25.85
C LEU A 280 0.52 -37.53 -25.34
N PHE A 281 0.32 -37.74 -24.04
CA PHE A 281 0.22 -39.09 -23.48
C PHE A 281 -1.05 -39.84 -23.92
N ARG A 282 -2.16 -39.14 -24.21
CA ARG A 282 -3.37 -39.77 -24.76
C ARG A 282 -3.12 -40.24 -26.19
N VAL A 283 -2.61 -39.37 -27.05
CA VAL A 283 -2.31 -39.67 -28.45
C VAL A 283 -1.27 -40.79 -28.54
N PHE A 284 -0.20 -40.74 -27.74
CA PHE A 284 0.82 -41.80 -27.70
C PHE A 284 0.23 -43.16 -27.31
N GLY A 285 -0.69 -43.17 -26.32
CA GLY A 285 -1.40 -44.39 -25.91
C GLY A 285 -2.28 -44.97 -27.02
N GLU A 286 -2.95 -44.11 -27.80
CA GLU A 286 -3.78 -44.52 -28.94
C GLU A 286 -2.92 -45.09 -30.08
N VAL A 287 -1.85 -44.40 -30.47
CA VAL A 287 -0.95 -44.82 -31.55
C VAL A 287 -0.30 -46.16 -31.23
N THR A 288 0.22 -46.33 -30.01
CA THR A 288 0.85 -47.60 -29.57
C THR A 288 -0.13 -48.77 -29.63
N ARG A 289 -1.42 -48.51 -29.37
CA ARG A 289 -2.48 -49.53 -29.43
C ARG A 289 -2.79 -49.95 -30.87
N THR A 290 -2.73 -49.01 -31.81
CA THR A 290 -2.99 -49.29 -33.23
C THR A 290 -1.81 -49.94 -33.96
N SER A 291 -0.58 -49.80 -33.43
CA SER A 291 0.64 -50.30 -34.06
C SER A 291 1.04 -51.73 -33.64
N MET A 292 0.31 -52.39 -32.73
CA MET A 292 0.54 -53.80 -32.41
C MET A 292 -0.36 -54.68 -33.28
N PRO A 293 0.19 -55.48 -34.23
CA PRO A 293 -0.60 -56.47 -34.96
C PRO A 293 -1.11 -57.55 -33.98
N GLU A 294 -2.41 -57.87 -34.06
CA GLU A 294 -2.99 -59.06 -33.43
C GLU A 294 -2.20 -60.28 -33.87
N ASN A 295 -1.64 -61.02 -32.92
CA ASN A 295 -1.06 -62.35 -33.11
C ASN A 295 -1.72 -63.30 -32.12
#